data_AF-A0A933LBX1-F1
#
_entry.id   AF-A0A933LBX1-F1
#
_cell.length_a   1.000
_cell.length_b   1.000
_cell.length_c   1.000
_cell.angle_alpha   90.00
_cell.angle_beta   90.00
_cell.angle_gamma   90.00
#
_symmetry.space_group_name_H-M   'P 1'
#
loop_
_entity.id
_entity.type
_entity.pdbx_description
1 polymer ?
#
loop_
_entity_poly.entity_id
_entity_poly.type
_entity_poly.pdbx_seq_one_letter_code
_entity_poly.pdbx_strand_id
1 'polypeptide(L)'
;MKPRVALSIAAGLVALGAASSVWAGQLGASVPPWCAEHTSFSAGTDAPGDFRCAGLAIPFHTAGAASSPYPLWAGQWLFRDEVGQYRVGTCTLNRGIHPTTAVPSQVVDQSFPNDPDGTKGAYLSWRYGDSDDPLVAAGLWAVFHHYALDAAGSNRSSDPTAPLVPRLDGLAAATGRADLQDAAITLDAEARQFSGSWALAVRIDEGGVVVASLTSGGTPVPDREITVLVSGVDTPFAATTSTAGEATVTVSLPPGTVTVVATAEAPGPALVYRGAPALPDGQGAQTLVTAGPPTLLRAEATAEVAAPPTTVPDTTTTTTISPTTIPPTTVPETTVLDTTVPETTVLDATSTTVVEVAPPTTPVPPAPTVASPPALPRTGVHGGVAWLATAFLVGGIGLLGTLRRRDHTA
;
A
#
# COMPACT_ATOMS: atom_id res chain seq x y z
N MET A 1 -5.95 42.02 -37.32
CA MET A 1 -5.74 40.56 -37.27
C MET A 1 -4.64 40.28 -36.25
N LYS A 2 -5.00 39.77 -35.06
CA LYS A 2 -4.02 39.42 -34.01
C LYS A 2 -3.42 38.04 -34.34
N PRO A 3 -2.10 37.86 -34.31
CA PRO A 3 -1.50 36.55 -34.54
C PRO A 3 -1.77 35.67 -33.32
N ARG A 4 -2.37 34.49 -33.55
CA ARG A 4 -2.43 33.42 -32.57
C ARG A 4 -1.04 32.79 -32.51
N VAL A 5 -0.30 33.05 -31.44
CA VAL A 5 0.94 32.32 -31.14
C VAL A 5 0.54 30.97 -30.57
N ALA A 6 0.70 29.92 -31.37
CA ALA A 6 0.56 28.54 -30.91
C ALA A 6 1.80 28.19 -30.10
N LEU A 7 1.70 28.25 -28.77
CA LEU A 7 2.75 27.79 -27.87
C LEU A 7 2.74 26.26 -27.89
N SER A 8 3.73 25.66 -28.56
CA SER A 8 3.96 24.22 -28.52
C SER A 8 4.63 23.88 -27.19
N ILE A 9 3.87 23.30 -26.27
CA ILE A 9 4.40 22.76 -25.02
C ILE A 9 5.11 21.45 -25.37
N ALA A 10 6.43 21.49 -25.46
CA ALA A 10 7.24 20.29 -25.56
C ALA A 10 7.17 19.55 -24.22
N ALA A 11 6.59 18.35 -24.22
CA ALA A 11 6.63 17.44 -23.08
C ALA A 11 8.06 16.91 -22.92
N GLY A 12 8.88 17.62 -22.14
CA GLY A 12 10.18 17.14 -21.70
C GLY A 12 9.98 16.02 -20.69
N LEU A 13 10.41 14.80 -21.04
CA LEU A 13 10.50 13.68 -20.11
C LEU A 13 11.69 13.96 -19.16
N VAL A 14 11.44 14.66 -18.05
CA VAL A 14 12.45 14.87 -17.01
C VAL A 14 12.57 13.58 -16.19
N ALA A 15 13.74 12.96 -16.23
CA ALA A 15 14.09 11.84 -15.35
C ALA A 15 14.28 12.38 -13.93
N LEU A 16 13.20 12.38 -13.17
CA LEU A 16 13.17 12.70 -11.75
C LEU A 16 13.98 11.65 -10.98
N GLY A 17 14.93 12.09 -10.16
CA GLY A 17 15.61 11.22 -9.19
C GLY A 17 14.57 10.65 -8.24
N ALA A 18 14.37 9.33 -8.30
CA ALA A 18 13.39 8.64 -7.48
C ALA A 18 13.72 8.82 -6.00
N ALA A 19 12.93 9.61 -5.28
CA ALA A 19 12.77 9.39 -3.86
C ALA A 19 12.38 7.92 -3.68
N SER A 20 13.14 7.18 -2.88
CA SER A 20 12.93 5.76 -2.70
C SER A 20 11.66 5.58 -1.86
N SER A 21 10.50 5.51 -2.51
CA SER A 21 9.30 5.03 -1.85
C SER A 21 9.56 3.59 -1.44
N VAL A 22 9.60 3.39 -0.13
CA VAL A 22 9.75 2.08 0.53
C VAL A 22 8.40 1.39 0.39
N TRP A 23 8.18 0.78 -0.78
CA TRP A 23 7.06 -0.13 -1.00
C TRP A 23 7.61 -1.55 -1.07
N ALA A 24 6.80 -2.53 -0.63
CA ALA A 24 7.13 -3.95 -0.69
C ALA A 24 7.11 -4.49 -2.13
N GLY A 25 8.08 -4.08 -2.94
CA GLY A 25 8.16 -4.36 -4.37
C GLY A 25 9.19 -5.42 -4.70
N GLN A 26 9.65 -5.39 -5.95
CA GLN A 26 10.83 -6.15 -6.36
C GLN A 26 12.07 -5.53 -5.70
N LEU A 27 12.84 -6.34 -4.99
CA LEU A 27 14.06 -5.95 -4.26
C LEU A 27 15.33 -6.11 -5.11
N GLY A 28 15.18 -6.46 -6.38
CA GLY A 28 16.29 -6.71 -7.30
C GLY A 28 16.74 -8.17 -7.32
N ALA A 29 17.98 -8.39 -7.78
CA ALA A 29 18.56 -9.72 -8.01
C ALA A 29 19.51 -10.21 -6.91
N SER A 30 19.69 -9.43 -5.83
CA SER A 30 20.51 -9.77 -4.68
C SER A 30 19.66 -10.03 -3.44
N VAL A 31 20.08 -10.99 -2.62
CA VAL A 31 19.47 -11.20 -1.30
C VAL A 31 19.63 -9.92 -0.47
N PRO A 32 18.54 -9.36 0.06
CA PRO A 32 18.63 -8.17 0.91
C PRO A 32 19.47 -8.46 2.18
N PRO A 33 20.26 -7.49 2.67
CA PRO A 33 21.18 -7.72 3.78
C PRO A 33 20.48 -8.04 5.12
N TRP A 34 19.19 -7.71 5.26
CA TRP A 34 18.38 -8.05 6.43
C TRP A 34 17.74 -9.44 6.34
N CYS A 35 17.80 -10.10 5.18
CA CYS A 35 17.31 -11.46 5.03
C CYS A 35 18.43 -12.46 5.30
N ALA A 36 18.19 -13.40 6.20
CA ALA A 36 19.14 -14.45 6.57
C ALA A 36 18.63 -15.82 6.14
N GLU A 37 19.53 -16.68 5.69
CA GLU A 37 19.21 -18.08 5.46
C GLU A 37 18.85 -18.73 6.80
N HIS A 38 17.71 -19.40 6.83
CA HIS A 38 17.15 -19.99 8.01
C HIS A 38 17.98 -21.20 8.45
N THR A 39 18.51 -21.12 9.67
CA THR A 39 19.07 -22.26 10.37
C THR A 39 18.00 -22.89 11.28
N SER A 40 17.79 -24.20 11.20
CA SER A 40 16.61 -24.83 11.80
C SER A 40 16.47 -24.56 13.32
N PHE A 41 15.24 -24.35 13.79
CA PHE A 41 14.97 -24.11 15.22
C PHE A 41 15.21 -25.32 16.12
N SER A 42 15.22 -26.53 15.55
CA SER A 42 15.19 -27.80 16.27
C SER A 42 16.41 -28.68 15.99
N ALA A 43 17.52 -28.09 15.52
CA ALA A 43 18.75 -28.78 15.12
C ALA A 43 18.58 -29.80 13.97
N GLY A 44 17.49 -29.69 13.20
CA GLY A 44 17.37 -30.33 11.89
C GLY A 44 18.31 -29.70 10.84
N THR A 45 18.44 -30.35 9.69
CA THR A 45 19.20 -29.81 8.57
C THR A 45 18.53 -28.55 8.02
N ASP A 46 19.32 -27.50 7.85
CA ASP A 46 18.91 -26.28 7.16
C ASP A 46 18.43 -26.63 5.75
N ALA A 47 17.36 -25.97 5.30
CA ALA A 47 16.85 -26.11 3.95
C ALA A 47 17.50 -25.03 3.09
N PRO A 48 18.42 -25.39 2.17
CA PRO A 48 19.09 -24.39 1.35
C PRO A 48 18.08 -23.51 0.59
N GLY A 49 18.25 -22.19 0.71
CA GLY A 49 17.36 -21.22 0.07
C GLY A 49 16.09 -20.87 0.84
N ASP A 50 15.89 -21.33 2.08
CA ASP A 50 14.86 -20.79 2.98
C ASP A 50 15.39 -19.51 3.65
N PHE A 51 14.92 -18.34 3.23
CA PHE A 51 15.40 -17.05 3.72
C PHE A 51 14.31 -16.30 4.48
N ARG A 52 14.65 -15.78 5.67
CA ARG A 52 13.76 -15.04 6.56
C ARG A 52 14.22 -13.60 6.68
N CYS A 53 13.29 -12.66 6.56
CA CYS A 53 13.61 -11.25 6.52
C CYS A 53 13.23 -10.51 7.82
N ALA A 54 12.07 -10.85 8.39
CA ALA A 54 11.61 -10.31 9.67
C ALA A 54 10.58 -11.27 10.28
N GLY A 55 10.47 -11.30 11.61
CA GLY A 55 9.51 -12.15 12.30
C GLY A 55 9.96 -12.66 13.65
N LEU A 56 9.12 -13.49 14.25
CA LEU A 56 9.29 -14.04 15.58
C LEU A 56 9.18 -15.56 15.55
N ALA A 57 10.04 -16.25 16.30
CA ALA A 57 9.82 -17.63 16.66
C ALA A 57 8.80 -17.68 17.80
N ILE A 58 7.61 -18.23 17.55
CA ILE A 58 6.52 -18.28 18.53
C ILE A 58 6.03 -19.72 18.71
N PRO A 59 5.73 -20.17 19.94
CA PRO A 59 4.84 -21.31 20.09
C PRO A 59 3.47 -20.91 19.53
N PHE A 60 2.81 -21.82 18.82
CA PHE A 60 1.45 -21.61 18.35
C PHE A 60 0.71 -22.94 18.33
N HIS A 61 -0.45 -22.96 18.98
CA HIS A 61 -1.40 -24.05 18.89
C HIS A 61 -2.79 -23.55 19.28
N THR A 62 -3.85 -24.01 18.61
CA THR A 62 -5.22 -23.56 18.89
C THR A 62 -5.72 -23.99 20.28
N ALA A 63 -5.15 -25.05 20.86
CA ALA A 63 -5.36 -25.45 22.25
C ALA A 63 -4.42 -24.76 23.26
N GLY A 64 -3.67 -23.73 22.84
CA GLY A 64 -2.79 -22.92 23.68
C GLY A 64 -1.31 -23.20 23.49
N ALA A 65 -0.47 -22.19 23.76
CA ALA A 65 0.97 -22.19 23.49
C ALA A 65 1.73 -23.41 24.03
N ALA A 66 1.37 -23.90 25.22
CA ALA A 66 2.00 -25.08 25.84
C ALA A 66 1.76 -26.39 25.06
N SER A 67 0.76 -26.41 24.18
CA SER A 67 0.48 -27.54 23.29
C SER A 67 1.27 -27.47 21.98
N SER A 68 2.05 -26.40 21.76
CA SER A 68 2.88 -26.26 20.56
C SER A 68 4.12 -27.16 20.69
N PRO A 69 4.32 -28.14 19.79
CA PRO A 69 5.44 -29.08 19.89
C PRO A 69 6.80 -28.43 19.62
N TYR A 70 6.82 -27.31 18.88
CA TYR A 70 8.01 -26.53 18.56
C TYR A 70 7.60 -25.10 18.17
N PRO A 71 8.48 -24.10 18.33
CA PRO A 71 8.24 -22.76 17.80
C PRO A 71 8.09 -22.77 16.27
N LEU A 72 7.13 -21.99 15.76
CA LEU A 72 7.03 -21.64 14.35
C LEU A 72 7.60 -20.25 14.10
N TRP A 73 8.06 -19.99 12.88
CA TRP A 73 8.38 -18.63 12.47
C TRP A 73 7.11 -17.93 11.98
N ALA A 74 6.69 -16.90 12.70
CA ALA A 74 5.64 -15.98 12.28
C ALA A 74 6.31 -14.72 11.75
N GLY A 75 6.27 -14.51 10.44
CA GLY A 75 7.04 -13.41 9.85
C GLY A 75 6.94 -13.32 8.34
N GLN A 76 8.06 -12.98 7.73
CA GLN A 76 8.23 -12.72 6.32
C GLN A 76 9.39 -13.52 5.73
N TRP A 77 9.23 -13.92 4.48
CA TRP A 77 10.16 -14.77 3.75
C TRP A 77 10.56 -14.13 2.44
N LEU A 78 11.82 -14.36 2.07
CA LEU A 78 12.34 -13.99 0.77
C LEU A 78 12.01 -15.10 -0.24
N PHE A 79 11.56 -14.72 -1.42
CA PHE A 79 11.35 -15.63 -2.54
C PHE A 79 11.71 -14.96 -3.85
N ARG A 80 11.82 -15.72 -4.95
CA ARG A 80 11.94 -15.16 -6.30
C ARG A 80 10.59 -15.21 -6.99
N ASP A 81 10.17 -14.12 -7.64
CA ASP A 81 8.98 -14.09 -8.49
C ASP A 81 9.23 -14.79 -9.84
N GLU A 82 8.21 -14.85 -10.72
CA GLU A 82 8.29 -15.54 -12.01
C GLU A 82 9.35 -14.96 -12.96
N VAL A 83 9.77 -13.71 -12.76
CA VAL A 83 10.83 -13.04 -13.52
C VAL A 83 12.19 -13.09 -12.82
N GLY A 84 12.29 -13.84 -11.72
CA GLY A 84 13.53 -14.08 -10.98
C GLY A 84 13.97 -12.94 -10.06
N GLN A 85 13.11 -11.94 -9.83
CA GLN A 85 13.38 -10.86 -8.87
C GLN A 85 13.05 -11.30 -7.46
N TYR A 86 13.86 -10.88 -6.49
CA TYR A 86 13.58 -11.11 -5.09
C TYR A 86 12.40 -10.26 -4.62
N ARG A 87 11.56 -10.87 -3.78
CA ARG A 87 10.44 -10.24 -3.09
C ARG A 87 10.36 -10.77 -1.67
N VAL A 88 9.77 -9.96 -0.80
CA VAL A 88 9.40 -10.37 0.55
C VAL A 88 7.90 -10.60 0.61
N GLY A 89 7.48 -11.69 1.25
CA GLY A 89 6.06 -11.99 1.42
C GLY A 89 5.78 -12.66 2.74
N THR A 90 4.53 -12.60 3.15
CA THR A 90 4.03 -13.20 4.38
C THR A 90 3.23 -14.46 4.07
N CYS A 91 3.58 -15.58 4.71
CA CYS A 91 2.86 -16.84 4.51
C CYS A 91 1.40 -16.77 4.97
N THR A 92 0.56 -17.59 4.35
CA THR A 92 -0.85 -17.77 4.76
C THR A 92 -1.12 -19.16 5.33
N LEU A 93 -0.07 -19.96 5.59
CA LEU A 93 -0.14 -21.33 6.10
C LEU A 93 0.98 -21.61 7.11
N ASN A 94 0.69 -22.42 8.13
CA ASN A 94 1.60 -22.66 9.26
C ASN A 94 2.42 -23.94 9.25
N ARG A 95 2.17 -24.85 8.32
CA ARG A 95 2.69 -26.21 8.44
C ARG A 95 3.39 -26.74 7.18
N GLY A 96 3.50 -25.95 6.12
CA GLY A 96 4.31 -26.32 4.94
C GLY A 96 5.78 -25.94 5.10
N ILE A 97 6.59 -26.23 4.08
CA ILE A 97 7.94 -25.68 3.97
C ILE A 97 7.87 -24.44 3.09
N HIS A 98 8.54 -23.37 3.52
CA HIS A 98 8.54 -22.10 2.81
C HIS A 98 9.13 -22.26 1.40
N PRO A 99 8.74 -21.39 0.46
CA PRO A 99 9.35 -21.35 -0.85
C PRO A 99 10.87 -21.23 -0.78
N THR A 100 11.58 -22.07 -1.52
CA THR A 100 13.01 -21.85 -1.72
C THR A 100 13.21 -20.67 -2.65
N THR A 101 14.23 -19.87 -2.37
CA THR A 101 14.75 -18.93 -3.35
C THR A 101 15.37 -19.65 -4.54
N ALA A 102 15.69 -20.95 -4.51
CA ALA A 102 16.35 -21.66 -5.61
C ALA A 102 15.51 -21.80 -6.90
N VAL A 103 14.19 -21.62 -6.82
CA VAL A 103 13.28 -21.73 -7.96
C VAL A 103 12.30 -20.55 -7.95
N PRO A 104 11.97 -19.95 -9.12
CA PRO A 104 10.91 -18.95 -9.22
C PRO A 104 9.57 -19.45 -8.68
N SER A 105 8.88 -18.60 -7.93
CA SER A 105 7.49 -18.76 -7.53
C SER A 105 6.56 -18.34 -8.67
N GLN A 106 5.30 -18.75 -8.60
CA GLN A 106 4.26 -18.41 -9.57
C GLN A 106 3.14 -17.64 -8.88
N VAL A 107 2.62 -16.61 -9.54
CA VAL A 107 1.38 -15.94 -9.08
C VAL A 107 0.22 -16.94 -9.11
N VAL A 108 -0.57 -16.95 -8.05
CA VAL A 108 -1.77 -17.79 -7.91
C VAL A 108 -2.93 -16.96 -7.37
N ASP A 109 -4.15 -17.37 -7.72
CA ASP A 109 -5.34 -16.82 -7.07
C ASP A 109 -5.58 -17.52 -5.72
N GLN A 110 -5.82 -16.72 -4.69
CA GLN A 110 -6.21 -17.19 -3.37
C GLN A 110 -7.36 -16.35 -2.84
N SER A 111 -8.41 -17.02 -2.33
CA SER A 111 -9.48 -16.30 -1.64
C SER A 111 -9.10 -15.99 -0.20
N PHE A 112 -9.52 -14.81 0.25
CA PHE A 112 -9.39 -14.36 1.63
C PHE A 112 -10.81 -14.12 2.16
N PRO A 113 -11.47 -15.11 2.79
CA PRO A 113 -12.87 -14.95 3.21
C PRO A 113 -13.11 -13.80 4.19
N ASN A 114 -12.11 -13.48 5.02
CA ASN A 114 -12.18 -12.32 5.92
C ASN A 114 -11.62 -11.03 5.29
N ASP A 115 -11.23 -11.04 4.02
CA ASP A 115 -10.82 -9.89 3.20
C ASP A 115 -11.29 -10.08 1.74
N PRO A 116 -12.62 -10.18 1.50
CA PRO A 116 -13.16 -10.75 0.27
C PRO A 116 -12.89 -9.91 -0.98
N ASP A 117 -12.64 -8.62 -0.83
CA ASP A 117 -12.25 -7.68 -1.88
C ASP A 117 -10.72 -7.51 -1.99
N GLY A 118 -9.95 -8.11 -1.07
CA GLY A 118 -8.49 -8.06 -1.04
C GLY A 118 -7.92 -6.68 -0.67
N THR A 119 -8.75 -5.72 -0.28
CA THR A 119 -8.34 -4.32 -0.10
C THR A 119 -7.54 -4.12 1.18
N LYS A 120 -7.83 -4.89 2.24
CA LYS A 120 -7.06 -4.82 3.49
C LYS A 120 -5.69 -5.46 3.31
N GLY A 121 -5.62 -6.60 2.62
CA GLY A 121 -4.37 -7.26 2.30
C GLY A 121 -3.49 -6.43 1.36
N ALA A 122 -4.10 -5.76 0.38
CA ALA A 122 -3.43 -4.77 -0.47
C ALA A 122 -2.79 -3.65 0.35
N TYR A 123 -3.56 -3.03 1.26
CA TYR A 123 -3.05 -1.98 2.13
C TYR A 123 -1.88 -2.45 3.01
N LEU A 124 -2.06 -3.58 3.71
CA LEU A 124 -1.06 -4.09 4.64
C LEU A 124 0.23 -4.52 3.95
N SER A 125 0.12 -5.21 2.81
CA SER A 125 1.29 -5.62 2.05
C SER A 125 2.02 -4.42 1.45
N TRP A 126 1.30 -3.42 0.93
CA TRP A 126 1.92 -2.19 0.43
C TRP A 126 2.62 -1.39 1.53
N ARG A 127 2.00 -1.24 2.70
CA ARG A 127 2.54 -0.42 3.79
C ARG A 127 3.63 -1.10 4.62
N TYR A 128 3.55 -2.42 4.79
CA TYR A 128 4.36 -3.16 5.76
C TYR A 128 5.02 -4.43 5.19
N GLY A 129 4.83 -4.73 3.90
CA GLY A 129 5.29 -5.99 3.30
C GLY A 129 6.82 -6.16 3.22
N ASP A 130 7.59 -5.11 3.49
CA ASP A 130 9.05 -5.07 3.57
C ASP A 130 9.57 -4.62 4.94
N SER A 131 8.69 -4.57 5.96
CA SER A 131 9.06 -4.18 7.31
C SER A 131 10.16 -5.10 7.88
N ASP A 132 11.19 -4.51 8.45
CA ASP A 132 12.23 -5.21 9.21
C ASP A 132 11.89 -5.36 10.70
N ASP A 133 10.76 -4.80 11.16
CA ASP A 133 10.28 -4.93 12.53
C ASP A 133 9.73 -6.35 12.77
N PRO A 134 10.34 -7.12 13.69
CA PRO A 134 9.93 -8.50 13.95
C PRO A 134 8.48 -8.65 14.42
N LEU A 135 7.99 -7.71 15.22
CA LEU A 135 6.64 -7.75 15.78
C LEU A 135 5.59 -7.38 14.73
N VAL A 136 5.87 -6.39 13.87
CA VAL A 136 5.01 -6.04 12.72
C VAL A 136 4.93 -7.22 11.75
N ALA A 137 6.06 -7.81 11.37
CA ALA A 137 6.09 -8.96 10.46
C ALA A 137 5.30 -10.17 11.02
N ALA A 138 5.45 -10.46 12.32
CA ALA A 138 4.67 -11.51 12.98
C ALA A 138 3.18 -11.16 13.08
N GLY A 139 2.85 -9.88 13.31
CA GLY A 139 1.48 -9.37 13.31
C GLY A 139 0.82 -9.53 11.94
N LEU A 140 1.52 -9.18 10.86
CA LEU A 140 1.07 -9.41 9.48
C LEU A 140 0.80 -10.88 9.21
N TRP A 141 1.67 -11.77 9.67
CA TRP A 141 1.44 -13.22 9.57
C TRP A 141 0.12 -13.62 10.23
N ALA A 142 -0.16 -13.11 11.43
CA ALA A 142 -1.39 -13.46 12.14
C ALA A 142 -2.64 -12.93 11.40
N VAL A 143 -2.57 -11.70 10.89
CA VAL A 143 -3.65 -11.08 10.12
C VAL A 143 -3.90 -11.82 8.80
N PHE A 144 -2.86 -12.15 8.04
CA PHE A 144 -3.03 -12.89 6.79
C PHE A 144 -3.51 -14.32 6.99
N HIS A 145 -3.13 -14.97 8.10
CA HIS A 145 -3.71 -16.26 8.50
C HIS A 145 -5.19 -16.14 8.83
N HIS A 146 -5.59 -15.06 9.51
CA HIS A 146 -6.98 -14.77 9.78
C HIS A 146 -7.76 -14.44 8.50
N TYR A 147 -7.19 -13.66 7.58
CA TYR A 147 -7.80 -13.31 6.29
C TYR A 147 -7.99 -14.54 5.41
N ALA A 148 -7.00 -15.43 5.44
CA ALA A 148 -7.04 -16.71 4.78
C ALA A 148 -7.80 -17.78 5.57
N LEU A 149 -8.69 -17.48 6.51
CA LEU A 149 -9.50 -18.52 7.17
C LEU A 149 -10.64 -18.96 6.24
N ASP A 150 -10.59 -20.17 5.66
CA ASP A 150 -11.81 -20.84 5.15
C ASP A 150 -12.29 -21.91 6.12
N ALA A 151 -13.57 -22.24 5.99
CA ALA A 151 -14.17 -23.40 6.64
C ALA A 151 -13.94 -24.71 5.86
N ALA A 152 -13.32 -24.65 4.68
CA ALA A 152 -13.19 -25.79 3.76
C ALA A 152 -12.02 -25.64 2.77
N GLY A 153 -10.82 -26.08 3.19
CA GLY A 153 -9.77 -26.64 2.33
C GLY A 153 -9.55 -26.04 0.93
N SER A 154 -9.24 -24.75 0.83
CA SER A 154 -8.78 -24.14 -0.42
C SER A 154 -7.27 -24.36 -0.66
N ASN A 155 -6.84 -24.00 -1.88
CA ASN A 155 -5.51 -24.10 -2.53
C ASN A 155 -4.26 -23.66 -1.73
N ARG A 156 -4.39 -23.42 -0.42
CA ARG A 156 -3.36 -22.91 0.50
C ARG A 156 -2.38 -24.00 0.94
N SER A 157 -2.88 -25.22 1.10
CA SER A 157 -2.18 -26.39 1.65
C SER A 157 -2.73 -27.67 1.03
N SER A 158 -1.94 -28.74 0.95
CA SER A 158 -2.52 -30.08 0.73
C SER A 158 -3.15 -30.69 1.99
N ASP A 159 -2.92 -30.12 3.19
CA ASP A 159 -3.62 -30.46 4.43
C ASP A 159 -4.64 -29.35 4.81
N PRO A 160 -5.95 -29.58 4.61
CA PRO A 160 -7.00 -28.61 4.91
C PRO A 160 -7.26 -28.45 6.42
N THR A 161 -6.62 -29.25 7.28
CA THR A 161 -6.79 -29.21 8.74
C THR A 161 -5.68 -28.43 9.45
N ALA A 162 -4.73 -27.88 8.69
CA ALA A 162 -3.63 -27.09 9.25
C ALA A 162 -4.19 -25.87 10.03
N PRO A 163 -3.80 -25.69 11.30
CA PRO A 163 -4.38 -24.66 12.15
C PRO A 163 -3.96 -23.26 11.67
N LEU A 164 -4.95 -22.44 11.34
CA LEU A 164 -4.81 -21.01 11.11
C LEU A 164 -5.14 -20.22 12.38
N VAL A 165 -4.98 -18.90 12.33
CA VAL A 165 -5.44 -17.98 13.39
C VAL A 165 -6.96 -17.79 13.22
N PRO A 166 -7.81 -18.45 14.03
CA PRO A 166 -9.25 -18.38 13.81
C PRO A 166 -9.81 -16.99 14.14
N ARG A 167 -9.21 -16.33 15.15
CA ARG A 167 -9.58 -15.00 15.62
C ARG A 167 -8.34 -14.31 16.16
N LEU A 168 -8.21 -13.00 15.91
CA LEU A 168 -7.09 -12.21 16.40
C LEU A 168 -7.13 -12.01 17.93
N ASP A 169 -8.32 -11.88 18.52
CA ASP A 169 -8.52 -11.68 19.97
C ASP A 169 -8.26 -12.92 20.85
N GLY A 170 -7.99 -14.08 20.22
CA GLY A 170 -7.55 -15.30 20.90
C GLY A 170 -6.06 -15.62 20.70
N LEU A 171 -5.31 -14.76 19.99
CA LEU A 171 -3.94 -15.03 19.58
C LEU A 171 -2.99 -15.14 20.78
N ALA A 172 -3.19 -14.36 21.84
CA ALA A 172 -2.38 -14.41 23.05
C ALA A 172 -2.53 -15.75 23.77
N ALA A 173 -3.73 -16.34 23.79
CA ALA A 173 -3.93 -17.68 24.34
C ALA A 173 -3.23 -18.75 23.49
N ALA A 174 -3.32 -18.63 22.16
CA ALA A 174 -2.70 -19.58 21.23
C ALA A 174 -1.16 -19.51 21.21
N THR A 175 -0.59 -18.33 21.48
CA THR A 175 0.85 -18.06 21.33
C THR A 175 1.60 -17.74 22.61
N GLY A 176 0.88 -17.45 23.71
CA GLY A 176 1.48 -16.94 24.94
C GLY A 176 1.96 -15.49 24.82
N ARG A 177 1.61 -14.77 23.74
CA ARG A 177 2.10 -13.42 23.44
C ARG A 177 0.97 -12.40 23.29
N ALA A 178 0.78 -11.57 24.32
CA ALA A 178 -0.18 -10.47 24.29
C ALA A 178 0.24 -9.34 23.32
N ASP A 179 1.53 -9.04 23.26
CA ASP A 179 2.07 -8.02 22.36
C ASP A 179 1.83 -8.33 20.88
N LEU A 180 1.95 -9.62 20.49
CA LEU A 180 1.63 -10.08 19.15
C LEU A 180 0.12 -9.98 18.84
N GLN A 181 -0.73 -10.29 19.81
CA GLN A 181 -2.18 -10.11 19.67
C GLN A 181 -2.52 -8.63 19.46
N ASP A 182 -1.97 -7.75 20.29
CA ASP A 182 -2.23 -6.31 20.20
C ASP A 182 -1.75 -5.77 18.85
N ALA A 183 -0.54 -6.13 18.40
CA ALA A 183 -0.01 -5.76 17.09
C ALA A 183 -0.91 -6.23 15.94
N ALA A 184 -1.36 -7.49 15.97
CA ALA A 184 -2.24 -8.02 14.92
C ALA A 184 -3.61 -7.32 14.89
N ILE A 185 -4.20 -7.03 16.05
CA ILE A 185 -5.46 -6.28 16.15
C ILE A 185 -5.29 -4.85 15.64
N THR A 186 -4.19 -4.18 15.99
CA THR A 186 -3.89 -2.83 15.50
C THR A 186 -3.73 -2.80 13.99
N LEU A 187 -2.96 -3.74 13.41
CA LEU A 187 -2.78 -3.85 11.96
C LEU A 187 -4.11 -4.07 11.23
N ASP A 188 -4.95 -4.99 11.73
CA ASP A 188 -6.26 -5.27 11.14
C ASP A 188 -7.24 -4.08 11.28
N ALA A 189 -7.21 -3.36 12.40
CA ALA A 189 -7.99 -2.13 12.58
C ALA A 189 -7.55 -1.02 11.62
N GLU A 190 -6.24 -0.83 11.47
CA GLU A 190 -5.67 0.13 10.52
C GLU A 190 -6.02 -0.23 9.07
N ALA A 191 -5.94 -1.51 8.71
CA ALA A 191 -6.31 -1.98 7.37
C ALA A 191 -7.79 -1.72 7.07
N ARG A 192 -8.69 -1.97 8.03
CA ARG A 192 -10.11 -1.61 7.88
C ARG A 192 -10.28 -0.10 7.64
N GLN A 193 -9.54 0.74 8.37
CA GLN A 193 -9.61 2.19 8.23
C GLN A 193 -9.18 2.67 6.82
N PHE A 194 -8.18 2.03 6.22
CA PHE A 194 -7.55 2.48 4.96
C PHE A 194 -7.76 1.56 3.74
N SER A 195 -8.75 0.66 3.82
CA SER A 195 -9.12 -0.29 2.75
C SER A 195 -10.08 0.29 1.69
N GLY A 196 -10.58 1.51 1.89
CA GLY A 196 -11.48 2.16 0.93
C GLY A 196 -10.77 2.60 -0.35
N SER A 197 -11.51 3.13 -1.33
CA SER A 197 -10.92 3.73 -2.52
C SER A 197 -10.07 4.95 -2.17
N TRP A 198 -8.84 5.00 -2.66
CA TRP A 198 -7.95 6.14 -2.43
C TRP A 198 -8.19 7.24 -3.45
N ALA A 199 -8.19 8.48 -2.99
CA ALA A 199 -8.39 9.66 -3.82
C ALA A 199 -7.43 10.78 -3.41
N LEU A 200 -6.87 11.44 -4.42
CA LEU A 200 -6.03 12.62 -4.29
C LEU A 200 -6.79 13.82 -4.88
N ALA A 201 -6.82 14.93 -4.16
CA ALA A 201 -7.27 16.21 -4.66
C ALA A 201 -6.16 17.26 -4.48
N VAL A 202 -6.20 18.31 -5.29
CA VAL A 202 -5.27 19.43 -5.17
C VAL A 202 -6.01 20.74 -5.42
N ARG A 203 -5.63 21.78 -4.67
CA ARG A 203 -6.12 23.15 -4.82
C ARG A 203 -4.97 24.13 -4.69
N ILE A 204 -5.16 25.32 -5.28
CA ILE A 204 -4.22 26.43 -5.23
C ILE A 204 -4.92 27.56 -4.49
N ASP A 205 -4.37 27.96 -3.36
CA ASP A 205 -4.87 29.04 -2.53
C ASP A 205 -4.16 30.37 -2.87
N GLU A 206 -4.69 31.45 -2.31
CA GLU A 206 -4.06 32.77 -2.38
C GLU A 206 -2.62 32.74 -1.86
N GLY A 207 -1.74 33.53 -2.46
CA GLY A 207 -0.33 33.60 -2.07
C GLY A 207 0.53 32.42 -2.56
N GLY A 208 0.00 31.57 -3.44
CA GLY A 208 0.76 30.46 -4.03
C GLY A 208 0.94 29.28 -3.08
N VAL A 209 -0.02 29.07 -2.18
CA VAL A 209 -0.05 27.88 -1.32
C VAL A 209 -0.82 26.78 -2.04
N VAL A 210 -0.14 25.68 -2.35
CA VAL A 210 -0.75 24.47 -2.90
C VAL A 210 -1.09 23.54 -1.75
N VAL A 211 -2.34 23.10 -1.69
CA VAL A 211 -2.80 22.09 -0.72
C VAL A 211 -3.26 20.86 -1.49
N ALA A 212 -2.64 19.73 -1.21
CA ALA A 212 -3.05 18.42 -1.70
C ALA A 212 -3.69 17.63 -0.55
N SER A 213 -4.83 16.98 -0.80
CA SER A 213 -5.51 16.13 0.19
C SER A 213 -5.61 14.70 -0.29
N LEU A 214 -5.20 13.77 0.58
CA LEU A 214 -5.21 12.33 0.34
C LEU A 214 -6.19 11.65 1.28
N THR A 215 -7.12 10.89 0.72
CA THR A 215 -8.16 10.17 1.47
C THR A 215 -8.30 8.73 1.00
N SER A 216 -8.79 7.86 1.88
CA SER A 216 -9.18 6.46 1.62
C SER A 216 -10.61 6.25 2.10
N GLY A 217 -11.56 6.04 1.19
CA GLY A 217 -12.98 5.93 1.55
C GLY A 217 -13.51 7.15 2.32
N GLY A 218 -12.94 8.33 2.06
CA GLY A 218 -13.22 9.57 2.79
C GLY A 218 -12.43 9.76 4.09
N THR A 219 -11.68 8.75 4.55
CA THR A 219 -10.80 8.87 5.73
C THR A 219 -9.49 9.54 5.34
N PRO A 220 -9.04 10.60 6.04
CA PRO A 220 -7.74 11.22 5.74
C PRO A 220 -6.56 10.27 5.97
N VAL A 221 -5.60 10.26 5.03
CA VAL A 221 -4.43 9.37 5.10
C VAL A 221 -3.20 10.16 5.54
N PRO A 222 -2.68 9.94 6.75
CA PRO A 222 -1.49 10.63 7.24
C PRO A 222 -0.18 10.00 6.77
N ASP A 223 0.90 10.77 6.92
CA ASP A 223 2.28 10.34 6.74
C ASP A 223 2.57 9.77 5.36
N ARG A 224 1.99 10.38 4.32
CA ARG A 224 2.22 10.03 2.91
C ARG A 224 2.88 11.14 2.15
N GLU A 225 3.91 10.78 1.40
CA GLU A 225 4.57 11.70 0.50
C GLU A 225 3.65 12.02 -0.69
N ILE A 226 3.55 13.31 -0.99
CA ILE A 226 2.89 13.87 -2.16
C ILE A 226 3.97 14.63 -2.95
N THR A 227 4.08 14.32 -4.24
CA THR A 227 4.90 15.09 -5.17
C THR A 227 4.04 16.10 -5.91
N VAL A 228 4.44 17.37 -5.90
CA VAL A 228 3.76 18.50 -6.56
C VAL A 228 4.66 19.08 -7.64
N LEU A 229 4.14 19.15 -8.87
CA LEU A 229 4.75 19.79 -10.02
C LEU A 229 3.98 21.05 -10.38
N VAL A 230 4.69 22.14 -10.69
CA VAL A 230 4.09 23.44 -11.04
C VAL A 230 4.59 23.85 -12.42
N SER A 231 3.68 24.25 -13.31
CA SER A 231 4.03 24.69 -14.66
C SER A 231 5.03 25.85 -14.63
N GLY A 232 6.15 25.70 -15.34
CA GLY A 232 7.24 26.69 -15.36
C GLY A 232 8.27 26.51 -14.25
N VAL A 233 8.11 25.51 -13.38
CA VAL A 233 9.11 25.09 -12.37
C VAL A 233 9.56 23.67 -12.67
N ASP A 234 10.84 23.49 -12.96
CA ASP A 234 11.39 22.18 -13.36
C ASP A 234 11.63 21.22 -12.19
N THR A 235 11.69 21.75 -10.96
CA THR A 235 11.95 20.96 -9.75
C THR A 235 10.65 20.61 -9.05
N PRO A 236 10.38 19.31 -8.77
CA PRO A 236 9.22 18.91 -7.97
C PRO A 236 9.35 19.40 -6.53
N PHE A 237 8.21 19.61 -5.88
CA PHE A 237 8.12 19.77 -4.44
C PHE A 237 7.62 18.47 -3.83
N ALA A 238 8.18 18.08 -2.69
CA ALA A 238 7.69 16.95 -1.89
C ALA A 238 7.14 17.48 -0.57
N ALA A 239 6.00 16.94 -0.14
CA ALA A 239 5.41 17.23 1.16
C ALA A 239 4.75 15.97 1.72
N THR A 240 4.72 15.84 3.04
CA THR A 240 4.09 14.71 3.73
C THR A 240 2.71 15.12 4.23
N THR A 241 1.71 14.26 4.05
CA THR A 241 0.36 14.51 4.57
C THR A 241 0.35 14.51 6.09
N SER A 242 -0.34 15.49 6.66
CA SER A 242 -0.62 15.61 8.09
C SER A 242 -1.66 14.58 8.56
N THR A 243 -2.01 14.61 9.86
CA THR A 243 -3.13 13.84 10.42
C THR A 243 -4.49 14.15 9.78
N ALA A 244 -4.62 15.33 9.15
CA ALA A 244 -5.80 15.71 8.37
C ALA A 244 -5.74 15.22 6.91
N GLY A 245 -4.73 14.43 6.53
CA GLY A 245 -4.53 13.96 5.17
C GLY A 245 -4.09 15.05 4.18
N GLU A 246 -3.72 16.23 4.68
CA GLU A 246 -3.32 17.38 3.85
C GLU A 246 -1.81 17.55 3.82
N ALA A 247 -1.26 17.79 2.64
CA ALA A 247 0.13 18.18 2.39
C ALA A 247 0.15 19.59 1.77
N THR A 248 0.97 20.49 2.33
CA THR A 248 1.02 21.89 1.93
C THR A 248 2.39 22.26 1.39
N VAL A 249 2.42 22.93 0.24
CA VAL A 249 3.65 23.44 -0.39
C VAL A 249 3.44 24.91 -0.73
N THR A 250 4.42 25.76 -0.40
CA THR A 250 4.44 27.16 -0.86
C THR A 250 5.27 27.26 -2.12
N VAL A 251 4.68 27.83 -3.18
CA VAL A 251 5.31 27.96 -4.50
C VAL A 251 5.24 29.41 -4.98
N SER A 252 6.34 29.90 -5.56
CA SER A 252 6.33 31.20 -6.24
C SER A 252 5.65 31.05 -7.59
N LEU A 253 4.42 31.53 -7.68
CA LEU A 253 3.62 31.41 -8.90
C LEU A 253 3.99 32.51 -9.91
N PRO A 254 4.40 32.16 -11.14
CA PRO A 254 4.60 33.15 -12.19
C PRO A 254 3.25 33.76 -12.60
N PRO A 255 3.22 35.02 -13.06
CA PRO A 255 1.99 35.61 -13.59
C PRO A 255 1.52 34.87 -14.86
N GLY A 256 0.21 34.75 -15.02
CA GLY A 256 -0.47 34.00 -16.07
C GLY A 256 -1.15 32.72 -15.55
N THR A 257 -1.56 31.86 -16.48
CA THR A 257 -2.18 30.57 -16.14
C THR A 257 -1.12 29.61 -15.60
N VAL A 258 -1.29 29.18 -14.36
CA VAL A 258 -0.48 28.14 -13.71
C VAL A 258 -1.28 26.85 -13.65
N THR A 259 -0.63 25.74 -14.00
CA THR A 259 -1.13 24.38 -13.76
C THR A 259 -0.28 23.71 -12.67
N VAL A 260 -0.95 23.11 -11.69
CA VAL A 260 -0.35 22.35 -10.61
C VAL A 260 -0.82 20.92 -10.69
N VAL A 261 0.11 19.97 -10.67
CA VAL A 261 -0.16 18.53 -10.68
C VAL A 261 0.38 17.94 -9.39
N ALA A 262 -0.50 17.34 -8.59
CA ALA A 262 -0.11 16.53 -7.44
C ALA A 262 -0.16 15.05 -7.80
N THR A 263 0.79 14.28 -7.28
CA THR A 263 0.86 12.83 -7.44
C THR A 263 1.15 12.16 -6.10
N ALA A 264 0.57 10.97 -5.89
CA ALA A 264 0.72 10.18 -4.69
C ALA A 264 0.58 8.70 -5.01
N GLU A 265 1.25 7.85 -4.25
CA GLU A 265 1.02 6.40 -4.35
C GLU A 265 -0.13 5.97 -3.44
N ALA A 266 -0.90 5.02 -3.94
CA ALA A 266 -1.91 4.28 -3.20
C ALA A 266 -1.63 2.77 -3.29
N PRO A 267 -2.20 1.98 -2.36
CA PRO A 267 -2.11 0.53 -2.43
C PRO A 267 -2.51 0.00 -3.82
N GLY A 268 -1.65 -0.82 -4.40
CA GLY A 268 -1.97 -1.67 -5.53
C GLY A 268 -2.64 -2.97 -5.09
N PRO A 269 -3.06 -3.85 -6.02
CA PRO A 269 -3.55 -5.17 -5.64
C PRO A 269 -2.48 -5.95 -4.88
N ALA A 270 -2.85 -6.67 -3.83
CA ALA A 270 -1.97 -7.68 -3.24
C ALA A 270 -1.76 -8.82 -4.27
N LEU A 271 -0.55 -9.36 -4.30
CA LEU A 271 -0.20 -10.53 -5.10
C LEU A 271 0.01 -11.71 -4.18
N VAL A 272 -0.41 -12.89 -4.64
CA VAL A 272 -0.18 -14.14 -3.93
C VAL A 272 0.69 -15.04 -4.79
N TYR A 273 1.79 -15.50 -4.21
CA TYR A 273 2.76 -16.35 -4.88
C TYR A 273 2.79 -17.73 -4.26
N ARG A 274 2.95 -18.75 -5.09
CA ARG A 274 3.22 -20.12 -4.66
C ARG A 274 4.55 -20.57 -5.22
N GLY A 275 5.49 -20.89 -4.34
CA GLY A 275 6.83 -21.33 -4.73
C GLY A 275 7.09 -22.80 -4.41
N ALA A 276 8.08 -23.39 -5.06
CA ALA A 276 8.51 -24.75 -4.72
C ALA A 276 9.02 -24.78 -3.27
N PRO A 277 8.63 -25.76 -2.44
CA PRO A 277 9.08 -25.81 -1.06
C PRO A 277 10.59 -26.09 -1.01
N ALA A 278 11.29 -25.53 -0.02
CA ALA A 278 12.74 -25.70 0.11
C ALA A 278 13.22 -27.13 0.40
N LEU A 279 12.33 -27.99 0.89
CA LEU A 279 12.51 -29.44 0.93
C LEU A 279 11.18 -30.11 0.55
N PRO A 280 11.20 -31.39 0.12
CA PRO A 280 9.97 -32.14 -0.08
C PRO A 280 9.11 -32.16 1.19
N ASP A 281 7.87 -31.70 1.09
CA ASP A 281 6.92 -31.65 2.19
C ASP A 281 5.58 -32.22 1.77
N GLY A 282 4.99 -33.05 2.65
CA GLY A 282 3.69 -33.69 2.38
C GLY A 282 2.53 -32.70 2.33
N GLN A 283 2.69 -31.50 2.89
CA GLN A 283 1.70 -30.42 2.91
C GLN A 283 1.85 -29.46 1.72
N GLY A 284 2.90 -29.65 0.92
CA GLY A 284 3.15 -28.96 -0.32
C GLY A 284 3.68 -27.53 -0.15
N ALA A 285 3.63 -26.79 -1.26
CA ALA A 285 4.07 -25.41 -1.34
C ALA A 285 3.12 -24.46 -0.59
N GLN A 286 3.69 -23.61 0.26
CA GLN A 286 2.98 -22.49 0.89
C GLN A 286 2.75 -21.32 -0.09
N THR A 287 1.72 -20.53 0.19
CA THR A 287 1.48 -19.26 -0.49
C THR A 287 1.97 -18.07 0.33
N LEU A 288 2.53 -17.07 -0.36
CA LEU A 288 3.08 -15.83 0.17
C LEU A 288 2.30 -14.64 -0.37
N VAL A 289 1.79 -13.79 0.52
CA VAL A 289 1.17 -12.50 0.14
C VAL A 289 2.24 -11.42 0.12
N THR A 290 2.29 -10.63 -0.95
CA THR A 290 3.19 -9.49 -1.13
C THR A 290 2.46 -8.34 -1.83
N ALA A 291 3.05 -7.14 -1.86
CA ALA A 291 2.42 -6.03 -2.57
C ALA A 291 2.60 -6.19 -4.08
N GLY A 292 1.55 -5.83 -4.83
CA GLY A 292 1.66 -5.54 -6.25
C GLY A 292 2.22 -4.13 -6.50
N PRO A 293 2.37 -3.75 -7.77
CA PRO A 293 2.74 -2.38 -8.14
C PRO A 293 1.75 -1.37 -7.55
N PRO A 294 2.21 -0.29 -6.90
CA PRO A 294 1.31 0.72 -6.34
C PRO A 294 0.49 1.40 -7.44
N THR A 295 -0.68 1.91 -7.05
CA THR A 295 -1.50 2.74 -7.94
C THR A 295 -1.02 4.18 -7.83
N LEU A 296 -0.65 4.81 -8.95
CA LEU A 296 -0.30 6.22 -8.97
C LEU A 296 -1.57 7.07 -9.09
N LEU A 297 -1.87 7.84 -8.04
CA LEU A 297 -2.92 8.86 -8.04
C LEU A 297 -2.38 10.15 -8.64
N ARG A 298 -3.24 10.88 -9.35
CA ARG A 298 -2.93 12.18 -9.94
C ARG A 298 -4.11 13.12 -9.76
N ALA A 299 -3.84 14.34 -9.32
CA ALA A 299 -4.80 15.43 -9.26
C ALA A 299 -4.21 16.67 -9.93
N GLU A 300 -5.05 17.50 -10.53
CA GLU A 300 -4.63 18.71 -11.25
C GLU A 300 -5.51 19.90 -10.88
N ALA A 301 -4.90 21.06 -10.70
CA ALA A 301 -5.56 22.32 -10.47
C ALA A 301 -4.93 23.42 -11.33
N THR A 302 -5.75 24.38 -11.77
CA THR A 302 -5.29 25.54 -12.54
C THR A 302 -5.70 26.83 -11.85
N ALA A 303 -4.83 27.82 -11.85
CA ALA A 303 -5.12 29.15 -11.34
C ALA A 303 -4.62 30.21 -12.32
N GLU A 304 -5.33 31.34 -12.41
CA GLU A 304 -4.88 32.52 -13.14
C GLU A 304 -4.23 33.49 -12.16
N VAL A 305 -2.95 33.79 -12.36
CA VAL A 305 -2.15 34.64 -11.48
C VAL A 305 -2.01 36.01 -12.12
N ALA A 306 -2.55 37.03 -11.48
CA ALA A 306 -2.48 38.39 -12.02
C ALA A 306 -1.02 38.85 -12.16
N ALA A 307 -0.73 39.53 -13.26
CA ALA A 307 0.53 40.26 -13.38
C ALA A 307 0.60 41.32 -12.28
N PRO A 308 1.78 41.52 -11.63
CA PRO A 308 1.93 42.59 -10.66
C PRO A 308 1.54 43.93 -11.32
N PRO A 309 0.80 44.80 -10.60
CA PRO A 309 0.35 46.06 -11.15
C PRO A 309 1.56 46.82 -11.68
N THR A 310 1.54 47.19 -12.95
CA THR A 310 2.58 48.02 -13.54
C THR A 310 2.44 49.41 -12.91
N THR A 311 3.30 49.74 -11.95
CA THR A 311 3.42 51.11 -11.45
C THR A 311 3.96 51.95 -12.60
N VAL A 312 3.07 52.61 -13.32
CA VAL A 312 3.44 53.70 -14.21
C VAL A 312 3.95 54.81 -13.28
N PRO A 313 5.23 55.21 -13.37
CA PRO A 313 5.69 56.33 -12.58
C PRO A 313 4.86 57.55 -12.98
N ASP A 314 4.10 58.09 -12.03
CA ASP A 314 3.47 59.39 -12.20
C ASP A 314 4.58 60.37 -12.55
N THR A 315 4.58 60.82 -13.80
CA THR A 315 5.49 61.86 -14.25
C THR A 315 4.93 63.17 -13.71
N THR A 316 5.19 63.44 -12.43
CA THR A 316 4.83 64.71 -11.80
C THR A 316 5.67 65.80 -12.48
N THR A 317 5.07 66.47 -13.46
CA THR A 317 5.68 67.62 -14.11
C THR A 317 5.75 68.72 -13.04
N THR A 318 6.93 68.89 -12.46
CA THR A 318 7.16 69.87 -11.40
C THR A 318 7.31 71.23 -12.08
N THR A 319 6.22 71.97 -12.23
CA THR A 319 6.29 73.38 -12.62
C THR A 319 6.87 74.16 -11.45
N THR A 320 8.15 74.54 -11.54
CA THR A 320 8.79 75.45 -10.58
C THR A 320 8.16 76.83 -10.71
N ILE A 321 7.22 77.14 -9.82
CA ILE A 321 6.73 78.51 -9.60
C ILE A 321 7.56 79.12 -8.48
N SER A 322 8.24 80.24 -8.78
CA SER A 322 9.00 81.02 -7.80
C SER A 322 8.11 81.46 -6.63
N PRO A 323 8.60 81.41 -5.38
CA PRO A 323 7.80 81.78 -4.22
C PRO A 323 7.56 83.29 -4.17
N THR A 324 6.29 83.70 -4.23
CA THR A 324 5.86 85.04 -3.83
C THR A 324 5.55 85.01 -2.33
N THR A 325 6.33 85.74 -1.55
CA THR A 325 6.15 85.94 -0.11
C THR A 325 4.89 86.77 0.16
N ILE A 326 3.91 86.21 0.85
CA ILE A 326 2.73 86.91 1.37
C ILE A 326 2.78 86.85 2.90
N PRO A 327 2.57 87.97 3.62
CA PRO A 327 2.65 88.03 5.08
C PRO A 327 1.53 87.22 5.78
N PRO A 328 1.77 86.77 7.02
CA PRO A 328 0.84 85.92 7.76
C PRO A 328 -0.41 86.72 8.17
N THR A 329 -1.59 86.19 7.82
CA THR A 329 -2.87 86.63 8.37
C THR A 329 -3.31 85.62 9.42
N THR A 330 -3.47 86.09 10.66
CA THR A 330 -4.03 85.38 11.80
C THR A 330 -5.54 85.22 11.66
N VAL A 331 -6.05 83.99 11.79
CA VAL A 331 -7.48 83.67 11.90
C VAL A 331 -7.67 82.77 13.13
N PRO A 332 -8.71 82.97 13.96
CA PRO A 332 -8.82 82.32 15.26
C PRO A 332 -9.39 80.90 15.20
N GLU A 333 -9.06 80.15 16.26
CA GLU A 333 -9.60 78.84 16.62
C GLU A 333 -11.11 78.73 16.43
N THR A 334 -11.53 77.70 15.70
CA THR A 334 -12.91 77.21 15.71
C THR A 334 -12.91 75.75 16.15
N THR A 335 -13.41 75.54 17.35
CA THR A 335 -13.67 74.24 17.98
C THR A 335 -14.78 73.54 17.19
N VAL A 336 -14.49 72.36 16.61
CA VAL A 336 -15.51 71.49 16.01
C VAL A 336 -15.69 70.27 16.90
N LEU A 337 -16.95 70.04 17.24
CA LEU A 337 -17.46 69.04 18.17
C LEU A 337 -17.31 67.62 17.62
N ASP A 338 -16.93 66.71 18.50
CA ASP A 338 -16.96 65.26 18.31
C ASP A 338 -18.33 64.79 17.80
N THR A 339 -18.34 63.97 16.75
CA THR A 339 -19.51 63.16 16.37
C THR A 339 -19.01 61.75 16.09
N THR A 340 -19.28 60.87 17.06
CA THR A 340 -19.10 59.43 16.95
C THR A 340 -20.15 58.85 16.00
N VAL A 341 -19.70 58.25 14.90
CA VAL A 341 -20.53 57.42 14.02
C VAL A 341 -20.41 55.97 14.48
N PRO A 342 -21.51 55.22 14.68
CA PRO A 342 -21.43 53.83 15.09
C PRO A 342 -20.95 52.93 13.96
N GLU A 343 -20.08 52.02 14.34
CA GLU A 343 -19.56 50.89 13.58
C GLU A 343 -20.72 49.95 13.19
N THR A 344 -20.93 49.76 11.88
CA THR A 344 -21.89 48.78 11.36
C THR A 344 -21.14 47.51 10.98
N THR A 345 -21.30 46.46 11.78
CA THR A 345 -20.76 45.13 11.52
C THR A 345 -21.62 44.45 10.45
N VAL A 346 -21.07 44.23 9.26
CA VAL A 346 -21.68 43.40 8.22
C VAL A 346 -21.19 41.97 8.44
N LEU A 347 -22.07 41.10 8.94
CA LEU A 347 -21.88 39.66 8.96
C LEU A 347 -22.25 39.12 7.58
N ASP A 348 -21.23 38.78 6.78
CA ASP A 348 -21.42 38.02 5.55
C ASP A 348 -21.52 36.53 5.90
N ALA A 349 -22.76 36.01 5.89
CA ALA A 349 -23.03 34.59 6.06
C ALA A 349 -23.06 33.94 4.69
N THR A 350 -21.92 33.37 4.27
CA THR A 350 -21.87 32.51 3.09
C THR A 350 -22.56 31.18 3.42
N SER A 351 -23.84 31.07 3.07
CA SER A 351 -24.59 29.81 3.13
C SER A 351 -24.27 28.96 1.90
N THR A 352 -23.54 27.86 2.10
CA THR A 352 -23.33 26.84 1.08
C THR A 352 -24.48 25.84 1.17
N THR A 353 -25.46 25.92 0.27
CA THR A 353 -26.54 24.93 0.18
C THR A 353 -26.05 23.76 -0.66
N VAL A 354 -25.70 22.65 -0.02
CA VAL A 354 -25.50 21.36 -0.69
C VAL A 354 -26.87 20.75 -0.94
N VAL A 355 -27.33 20.77 -2.20
CA VAL A 355 -28.49 20.00 -2.62
C VAL A 355 -28.03 18.56 -2.86
N GLU A 356 -28.30 17.69 -1.89
CA GLU A 356 -28.16 16.25 -2.04
C GLU A 356 -29.24 15.74 -3.01
N VAL A 357 -28.84 15.47 -4.25
CA VAL A 357 -29.70 14.78 -5.23
C VAL A 357 -29.61 13.28 -4.94
N ALA A 358 -30.68 12.72 -4.39
CA ALA A 358 -30.80 11.28 -4.20
C ALA A 358 -30.64 10.56 -5.55
N PRO A 359 -29.81 9.50 -5.64
CA PRO A 359 -29.65 8.74 -6.87
C PRO A 359 -30.95 8.04 -7.24
N PRO A 360 -31.27 7.90 -8.54
CA PRO A 360 -32.45 7.20 -8.99
C PRO A 360 -32.37 5.73 -8.54
N THR A 361 -33.34 5.32 -7.72
CA THR A 361 -33.53 3.92 -7.32
C THR A 361 -33.99 3.12 -8.54
N THR A 362 -33.04 2.43 -9.17
CA THR A 362 -33.34 1.43 -10.19
C THR A 362 -33.72 0.14 -9.47
N PRO A 363 -34.88 -0.47 -9.74
CA PRO A 363 -35.26 -1.72 -9.11
C PRO A 363 -34.29 -2.84 -9.54
N VAL A 364 -33.67 -3.47 -8.55
CA VAL A 364 -32.80 -4.64 -8.74
C VAL A 364 -33.65 -5.80 -9.27
N PRO A 365 -33.32 -6.39 -10.43
CA PRO A 365 -34.03 -7.56 -10.93
C PRO A 365 -33.82 -8.75 -9.97
N PRO A 366 -34.83 -9.61 -9.78
CA PRO A 366 -34.70 -10.78 -8.90
C PRO A 366 -33.58 -11.69 -9.39
N ALA A 367 -32.71 -12.09 -8.46
CA ALA A 367 -31.61 -13.00 -8.74
C ALA A 367 -32.15 -14.35 -9.29
N PRO A 368 -31.55 -14.89 -10.36
CA PRO A 368 -31.95 -16.21 -10.85
C PRO A 368 -31.65 -17.26 -9.78
N THR A 369 -32.66 -18.06 -9.47
CA THR A 369 -32.55 -19.20 -8.55
C THR A 369 -31.68 -20.27 -9.22
N VAL A 370 -30.40 -20.33 -8.89
CA VAL A 370 -29.50 -21.40 -9.33
C VAL A 370 -29.78 -22.62 -8.45
N ALA A 371 -30.38 -23.65 -9.05
CA ALA A 371 -30.54 -24.95 -8.41
C ALA A 371 -29.15 -25.53 -8.08
N SER A 372 -28.96 -25.94 -6.81
CA SER A 372 -27.74 -26.65 -6.40
C SER A 372 -27.61 -27.95 -7.20
N PRO A 373 -26.44 -28.22 -7.82
CA PRO A 373 -26.22 -29.50 -8.48
C PRO A 373 -26.24 -30.64 -7.45
N PRO A 374 -26.74 -31.83 -7.83
CA PRO A 374 -26.82 -32.99 -6.94
C PRO A 374 -25.41 -33.39 -6.45
N ALA A 375 -25.30 -33.62 -5.14
CA ALA A 375 -24.07 -34.05 -4.51
C ALA A 375 -23.58 -35.38 -5.13
N LEU A 376 -22.33 -35.40 -5.58
CA LEU A 376 -21.67 -36.61 -6.05
C LEU A 376 -21.46 -37.59 -4.88
N PRO A 377 -21.58 -38.92 -5.12
CA PRO A 377 -21.39 -39.92 -4.09
C PRO A 377 -19.94 -39.93 -3.58
N ARG A 378 -19.78 -39.79 -2.26
CA ARG A 378 -18.51 -40.01 -1.57
C ARG A 378 -18.11 -41.48 -1.70
N THR A 379 -17.07 -41.75 -2.49
CA THR A 379 -16.34 -43.02 -2.46
C THR A 379 -14.94 -42.74 -1.94
N GLY A 380 -14.60 -43.31 -0.80
CA GLY A 380 -13.33 -43.05 -0.12
C GLY A 380 -13.29 -43.71 1.25
N VAL A 381 -13.42 -45.04 1.27
CA VAL A 381 -13.08 -45.88 2.42
C VAL A 381 -11.56 -46.05 2.44
N HIS A 382 -10.96 -45.87 3.61
CA HIS A 382 -9.56 -46.06 3.99
C HIS A 382 -8.79 -47.13 3.18
N GLY A 383 -7.56 -46.81 2.73
CA GLY A 383 -6.70 -47.80 2.06
C GLY A 383 -5.23 -47.39 1.92
N GLY A 384 -4.42 -47.66 2.96
CA GLY A 384 -2.96 -47.54 2.96
C GLY A 384 -2.21 -48.60 2.12
N VAL A 385 -2.81 -49.11 1.05
CA VAL A 385 -2.26 -50.22 0.24
C VAL A 385 -1.75 -49.75 -1.13
N ALA A 386 -2.16 -48.56 -1.60
CA ALA A 386 -1.73 -48.03 -2.90
C ALA A 386 -0.26 -47.58 -2.95
N TRP A 387 0.35 -47.24 -1.82
CA TRP A 387 1.74 -46.72 -1.79
C TRP A 387 2.82 -47.80 -1.97
N LEU A 388 2.54 -49.06 -1.59
CA LEU A 388 3.49 -50.15 -1.77
C LEU A 388 3.63 -50.57 -3.24
N ALA A 389 2.56 -50.49 -4.04
CA ALA A 389 2.61 -50.88 -5.45
C ALA A 389 3.46 -49.92 -6.31
N THR A 390 3.41 -48.61 -6.03
CA THR A 390 4.17 -47.61 -6.80
C THR A 390 5.67 -47.63 -6.46
N ALA A 391 6.03 -47.93 -5.21
CA ALA A 391 7.44 -48.04 -4.79
C ALA A 391 8.17 -49.22 -5.46
N PHE A 392 7.50 -50.36 -5.67
CA PHE A 392 8.10 -51.50 -6.38
C PHE A 392 8.26 -51.26 -7.89
N LEU A 393 7.40 -50.44 -8.50
CA LEU A 393 7.49 -50.15 -9.94
C LEU A 393 8.68 -49.23 -10.28
N VAL A 394 9.00 -48.25 -9.42
CA VAL A 394 10.12 -47.32 -9.63
C VAL A 394 11.46 -47.96 -9.25
N GLY A 395 11.49 -48.80 -8.21
CA GLY A 395 12.70 -49.56 -7.83
C GLY A 395 13.11 -50.62 -8.86
N GLY A 396 12.15 -51.25 -9.55
CA GLY A 396 12.42 -52.28 -10.56
C GLY A 396 13.05 -51.75 -11.85
N ILE A 397 12.71 -50.53 -12.27
CA ILE A 397 13.25 -49.93 -13.51
C ILE A 397 14.69 -49.44 -13.30
N GLY A 398 15.05 -49.00 -12.09
CA GLY A 398 16.41 -48.57 -11.74
C GLY A 398 17.45 -49.71 -11.77
N LEU A 399 17.05 -50.95 -11.46
CA LEU A 399 17.97 -52.09 -11.44
C LEU A 399 18.30 -52.66 -12.84
N LEU A 400 17.42 -52.46 -13.82
CA LEU A 400 17.65 -52.87 -15.21
C LEU A 400 18.57 -51.91 -15.99
N GLY A 401 18.72 -50.66 -15.53
CA GLY A 401 19.59 -49.66 -16.15
C GLY A 401 21.08 -49.82 -15.83
N THR A 402 21.44 -50.45 -14.71
CA THR A 402 22.84 -50.58 -14.26
C THR A 402 23.52 -51.87 -14.74
N LEU A 403 22.76 -52.86 -15.21
CA LEU A 403 23.31 -54.14 -15.71
C LEU A 403 23.66 -54.12 -17.21
N ARG A 404 23.35 -53.05 -17.96
CA ARG A 404 23.59 -52.98 -19.41
C ARG A 404 24.82 -52.15 -19.83
N ARG A 405 25.70 -51.79 -18.89
CA ARG A 405 26.88 -50.94 -19.15
C ARG A 405 28.19 -51.57 -18.69
N ARG A 406 28.43 -52.82 -19.08
CA ARG A 406 29.76 -53.44 -19.14
C ARG A 406 29.80 -54.30 -20.39
N ASP A 407 30.44 -53.77 -21.43
CA ASP A 407 31.20 -54.48 -22.46
C ASP A 407 31.50 -53.47 -23.58
N HIS A 408 32.62 -52.76 -23.44
CA HIS A 408 33.44 -52.24 -24.52
C HIS A 408 34.67 -51.57 -23.91
N THR A 409 35.70 -52.37 -23.64
CA THR A 409 37.12 -51.98 -23.63
C THR A 409 37.94 -53.27 -23.52
N ALA A 410 38.85 -53.44 -24.49
CA ALA A 410 39.70 -54.61 -24.79
C ALA A 410 39.11 -55.62 -25.77
#